data_AF-A0A2D2GZ83-F1
#
_entry.id   AF-A0A2D2GZ83-F1
#
_cell.length_a   1.000
_cell.length_b   1.000
_cell.length_c   1.000
_cell.angle_alpha   90.00
_cell.angle_beta   90.00
_cell.angle_gamma   90.00
#
_symmetry.space_group_name_H-M   'P 1'
#
loop_
_entity.id
_entity.type
_entity.pdbx_description
1 polymer ?
#
loop_
_entity_poly.entity_id
_entity_poly.type
_entity_poly.pdbx_seq_one_letter_code
_entity_poly.pdbx_strand_id
1 'polypeptide(L)'
;MARFNGLYQGQQIPVGTAANCRKEPHTVWFRIRDGLVELRTSRHRHSAVQRPVMTGTVTPHGEIALDRDGSERRAAGRIAGDRLSAAEIPTVNAAQTGDGCSYRYEAARMGGGAS
;
A
#
# COMPACT_ATOMS: atom_id res chain seq x y z
N MET A 1 8.64 -17.64 -0.70
CA MET A 1 8.29 -16.20 -0.87
C MET A 1 9.31 -15.22 -0.26
N ALA A 2 10.41 -15.70 0.35
CA ALA A 2 11.38 -14.86 1.06
C ALA A 2 12.03 -13.72 0.25
N ARG A 3 12.05 -13.80 -1.10
CA ARG A 3 12.73 -12.79 -1.95
C ARG A 3 12.22 -11.36 -1.73
N PHE A 4 10.93 -11.22 -1.43
CA PHE A 4 10.27 -9.93 -1.23
C PHE A 4 10.13 -9.54 0.24
N ASN A 5 10.59 -10.39 1.17
CA ASN A 5 10.48 -10.08 2.59
C ASN A 5 11.28 -8.81 2.90
N GLY A 6 10.73 -7.94 3.74
CA GLY A 6 11.40 -6.72 4.15
C GLY A 6 10.45 -5.56 4.38
N LEU A 7 11.04 -4.39 4.59
CA LEU A 7 10.31 -3.14 4.73
C LEU A 7 10.51 -2.30 3.47
N TYR A 8 9.43 -1.76 2.94
CA TYR A 8 9.44 -0.80 1.84
C TYR A 8 8.87 0.50 2.38
N GLN A 9 9.53 1.62 2.09
CA GLN A 9 9.05 2.95 2.45
C GLN A 9 8.71 3.72 1.20
N GLY A 10 7.61 4.46 1.25
CA GLY A 10 7.08 5.13 0.08
C GLY A 10 6.05 6.20 0.41
N GLN A 11 5.26 6.50 -0.60
CA GLN A 11 4.19 7.49 -0.53
C GLN A 11 2.87 6.92 -1.02
N GLN A 12 1.81 7.28 -0.31
CA GLN A 12 0.43 7.25 -0.78
C GLN A 12 0.17 8.60 -1.48
N ILE A 13 -0.02 8.54 -2.78
CA ILE A 13 -0.20 9.67 -3.68
C ILE A 13 -1.67 9.70 -4.07
N PRO A 14 -2.44 10.76 -3.75
CA PRO A 14 -3.81 10.85 -4.22
C PRO A 14 -3.85 11.01 -5.74
N VAL A 15 -4.83 10.34 -6.35
CA VAL A 15 -5.10 10.34 -7.78
C VAL A 15 -6.53 10.81 -7.96
N GLY A 16 -6.69 11.96 -8.62
CA GLY A 16 -7.99 12.57 -8.87
C GLY A 16 -7.86 14.09 -9.02
N THR A 17 -8.78 14.70 -9.77
CA THR A 17 -8.82 16.15 -10.01
C THR A 17 -9.75 16.88 -9.05
N ALA A 18 -10.58 16.15 -8.31
CA ALA A 18 -11.52 16.69 -7.33
C ALA A 18 -10.77 17.41 -6.19
N ALA A 19 -11.37 18.48 -5.67
CA ALA A 19 -10.73 19.36 -4.69
C ALA A 19 -10.37 18.64 -3.38
N ASN A 20 -11.19 17.66 -2.97
CA ASN A 20 -10.94 16.77 -1.84
C ASN A 20 -9.73 15.83 -2.02
N CYS A 21 -9.24 15.67 -3.25
CA CYS A 21 -8.11 14.80 -3.62
C CYS A 21 -6.79 15.54 -3.77
N ARG A 22 -6.78 16.87 -3.67
CA ARG A 22 -5.55 17.68 -3.65
C ARG A 22 -4.82 17.63 -2.30
N LYS A 23 -4.88 16.49 -1.61
CA LYS A 23 -4.15 16.29 -0.37
C LYS A 23 -2.67 16.05 -0.69
N GLU A 24 -1.79 16.43 0.22
CA GLU A 24 -0.37 16.12 0.08
C GLU A 24 -0.14 14.60 0.12
N PRO A 25 0.84 14.07 -0.63
CA PRO A 25 1.25 12.67 -0.49
C PRO A 25 1.62 12.33 0.95
N HIS A 26 1.17 11.17 1.42
CA HIS A 26 1.44 10.72 2.80
C HIS A 26 2.49 9.61 2.80
N THR A 27 3.46 9.67 3.72
CA THR A 27 4.43 8.58 3.86
C THR A 27 3.75 7.31 4.35
N VAL A 28 4.07 6.20 3.69
CA VAL A 28 3.59 4.86 4.01
C VAL A 28 4.73 3.85 4.05
N TRP A 29 4.48 2.74 4.75
CA TRP A 29 5.39 1.61 4.87
C TRP A 29 4.66 0.33 4.53
N PHE A 30 5.30 -0.52 3.73
CA PHE A 30 4.88 -1.88 3.49
C PHE A 30 5.82 -2.80 4.24
N ARG A 31 5.25 -3.68 5.06
CA ARG A 31 5.99 -4.79 5.66
C ARG A 31 5.59 -6.08 4.98
N ILE A 32 6.56 -6.79 4.44
CA ILE A 32 6.36 -8.05 3.73
C ILE A 32 7.04 -9.15 4.51
N ARG A 33 6.27 -10.19 4.85
CA ARG A 33 6.79 -11.37 5.55
C ARG A 33 6.02 -12.60 5.10
N ASP A 34 6.75 -13.55 4.53
CA ASP A 34 6.25 -14.87 4.17
C ASP A 34 5.05 -14.82 3.22
N GLY A 35 5.08 -13.86 2.29
CA GLY A 35 4.00 -13.62 1.32
C GLY A 35 2.85 -12.77 1.85
N LEU A 36 2.84 -12.41 3.13
CA LEU A 36 1.88 -11.46 3.69
C LEU A 36 2.41 -10.04 3.56
N VAL A 37 1.52 -9.11 3.25
CA VAL A 37 1.83 -7.68 3.15
C VAL A 37 0.99 -6.90 4.16
N GLU A 38 1.60 -5.95 4.85
CA GLU A 38 0.93 -4.98 5.71
C GLU A 38 1.25 -3.56 5.22
N LEU A 39 0.23 -2.76 4.92
CA LEU A 39 0.37 -1.33 4.66
C LEU A 39 0.12 -0.52 5.93
N ARG A 40 1.05 0.35 6.30
CA ARG A 40 1.02 1.20 7.50
C ARG A 40 1.33 2.65 7.15
N THR A 41 0.82 3.61 7.93
CA THR A 41 1.16 5.03 7.82
C THR A 41 2.17 5.46 8.89
N SER A 42 2.73 6.67 8.77
CA SER A 42 3.85 7.19 9.59
C SER A 42 3.61 7.18 11.08
N ARG A 43 2.39 7.49 11.49
CA ARG A 43 1.97 7.45 12.90
C ARG A 43 2.03 6.03 13.50
N HIS A 44 2.18 4.98 12.68
CA HIS A 44 1.81 3.61 13.05
C HIS A 44 2.86 2.55 12.67
N ARG A 45 4.06 2.94 12.21
CA ARG A 45 5.05 2.00 11.65
C ARG A 45 5.68 1.05 12.68
N HIS A 46 5.73 1.41 13.96
CA HIS A 46 6.36 0.62 15.05
C HIS A 46 5.38 0.02 16.06
N SER A 47 4.09 0.36 15.99
CA SER A 47 3.10 -0.12 16.97
C SER A 47 2.56 -1.48 16.56
N ALA A 48 2.94 -2.53 17.31
CA ALA A 48 2.33 -3.86 17.18
C ALA A 48 0.86 -3.87 17.64
N VAL A 49 0.44 -2.85 18.40
CA VAL A 49 -0.91 -2.75 18.99
C VAL A 49 -1.93 -2.20 17.99
N GLN A 50 -1.50 -1.42 17.00
CA GLN A 50 -2.41 -0.82 16.02
C GLN A 50 -2.49 -1.60 14.72
N ARG A 51 -3.74 -1.82 14.28
CA ARG A 51 -4.06 -2.57 13.07
C ARG A 51 -3.49 -1.86 11.83
N PRO A 52 -2.89 -2.60 10.90
CA PRO A 52 -2.48 -2.06 9.60
C PRO A 52 -3.66 -1.42 8.86
N VAL A 53 -3.35 -0.47 7.96
CA VAL A 53 -4.36 0.24 7.16
C VAL A 53 -4.98 -0.69 6.12
N MET A 54 -4.16 -1.53 5.51
CA MET A 54 -4.54 -2.62 4.61
C MET A 54 -3.62 -3.81 4.86
N THR A 55 -4.13 -5.00 4.57
CA THR A 55 -3.36 -6.24 4.58
C THR A 55 -3.60 -6.99 3.30
N GLY A 56 -2.71 -7.92 2.97
CA GLY A 56 -2.96 -8.79 1.85
C GLY A 56 -1.78 -9.69 1.55
N THR A 57 -1.58 -9.99 0.27
CA THR A 57 -0.64 -11.00 -0.16
C THR A 57 0.26 -10.54 -1.29
N VAL A 58 1.43 -11.20 -1.39
CA VAL A 58 2.38 -11.07 -2.48
C VAL A 58 2.61 -12.43 -3.10
N THR A 59 2.39 -12.56 -4.40
CA THR A 59 2.62 -13.81 -5.14
C THR A 59 4.12 -14.07 -5.29
N PRO A 60 4.55 -15.31 -5.62
CA PRO A 60 5.95 -15.59 -5.94
C PRO A 60 6.50 -14.73 -7.09
N HIS A 61 5.63 -14.29 -8.00
CA HIS A 61 5.99 -13.44 -9.15
C HIS A 61 5.97 -11.94 -8.82
N GLY A 62 5.53 -11.57 -7.62
CA GLY A 62 5.55 -10.20 -7.11
C GLY A 62 4.28 -9.42 -7.34
N GLU A 63 3.18 -10.05 -7.80
CA GLU A 63 1.89 -9.36 -7.76
C GLU A 63 1.47 -9.12 -6.31
N ILE A 64 0.86 -7.97 -6.06
CA ILE A 64 0.33 -7.58 -4.76
C ILE A 64 -1.18 -7.46 -4.86
N ALA A 65 -1.87 -8.00 -3.86
CA ALA A 65 -3.26 -7.70 -3.57
C ALA A 65 -3.37 -7.22 -2.12
N LEU A 66 -4.09 -6.13 -1.90
CA LEU A 66 -4.33 -5.48 -0.62
C LEU A 66 -5.83 -5.29 -0.43
N ASP A 67 -6.32 -5.60 0.76
CA ASP A 67 -7.68 -5.39 1.20
C ASP A 67 -7.65 -4.63 2.54
N ARG A 68 -8.58 -3.70 2.71
CA ARG A 68 -8.81 -3.07 4.00
C ARG A 68 -9.89 -3.84 4.75
N ASP A 69 -9.55 -4.35 5.93
CA ASP A 69 -10.49 -5.04 6.83
C ASP A 69 -11.82 -4.28 6.93
N GLY A 70 -12.92 -4.94 6.51
CA GLY A 70 -14.28 -4.43 6.65
C GLY A 70 -14.65 -3.28 5.71
N SER A 71 -13.89 -3.01 4.64
CA SER A 71 -14.27 -2.02 3.62
C SER A 71 -14.09 -2.54 2.20
N GLU A 72 -14.81 -1.94 1.25
CA GLU A 72 -14.66 -2.27 -0.18
C GLU A 72 -13.32 -1.77 -0.77
N ARG A 73 -12.52 -0.98 -0.04
CA ARG A 73 -11.24 -0.49 -0.56
C ARG A 73 -10.23 -1.62 -0.73
N ARG A 74 -9.84 -1.83 -1.99
CA ARG A 74 -8.80 -2.76 -2.41
C ARG A 74 -7.70 -2.01 -3.15
N ALA A 75 -6.49 -2.54 -3.12
CA ALA A 75 -5.42 -2.09 -4.00
C ALA A 75 -4.69 -3.29 -4.62
N ALA A 76 -4.22 -3.14 -5.85
CA ALA A 76 -3.42 -4.15 -6.52
C ALA A 76 -2.18 -3.53 -7.14
N GLY A 77 -1.14 -4.33 -7.30
CA GLY A 77 0.17 -3.81 -7.65
C GLY A 77 1.20 -4.88 -7.98
N ARG A 78 2.46 -4.46 -8.02
CA ARG A 78 3.60 -5.35 -8.26
C ARG A 78 4.85 -4.88 -7.51
N ILE A 79 5.70 -5.83 -7.17
CA ILE A 79 7.09 -5.61 -6.78
C ILE A 79 7.99 -5.96 -7.96
N ALA A 80 8.74 -4.98 -8.45
CA ALA A 80 9.74 -5.12 -9.49
C ALA A 80 11.11 -4.70 -8.93
N GLY A 81 12.00 -5.68 -8.71
CA GLY A 81 13.25 -5.47 -7.98
C GLY A 81 12.98 -4.96 -6.56
N ASP A 82 13.53 -3.80 -6.22
CA ASP A 82 13.33 -3.15 -4.93
C ASP A 82 12.18 -2.12 -4.94
N ARG A 83 11.42 -2.00 -6.03
CA ARG A 83 10.28 -1.08 -6.09
C ARG A 83 8.95 -1.81 -5.95
N LEU A 84 8.08 -1.24 -5.15
CA LEU A 84 6.69 -1.64 -4.96
C LEU A 84 5.80 -0.54 -5.50
N SER A 85 4.90 -0.87 -6.40
CA SER A 85 3.83 0.01 -6.85
C SER A 85 2.49 -0.67 -6.67
N ALA A 86 1.47 0.06 -6.23
CA ALA A 86 0.10 -0.42 -6.14
C ALA A 86 -0.89 0.72 -6.36
N ALA A 87 -2.10 0.43 -6.82
CA ALA A 87 -3.16 1.42 -6.99
C ALA A 87 -4.47 0.91 -6.40
N GLU A 88 -5.26 1.79 -5.81
CA GLU A 88 -6.61 1.46 -5.38
C GLU A 88 -7.45 1.04 -6.60
N ILE A 89 -8.14 -0.10 -6.46
CA ILE A 89 -9.09 -0.58 -7.44
C ILE A 89 -10.41 0.16 -7.18
N PRO A 90 -10.94 0.91 -8.16
CA PRO A 90 -12.23 1.56 -8.01
C PRO A 90 -13.30 0.51 -7.71
N THR A 91 -14.09 0.71 -6.66
CA THR A 91 -15.29 -0.09 -6.45
C THR A 91 -16.45 0.56 -7.16
N VAL A 92 -17.41 -0.26 -7.61
CA VAL A 92 -18.58 0.17 -8.39
C VAL A 92 -19.36 1.29 -7.67
N ASN A 93 -19.34 1.29 -6.33
CA ASN A 93 -19.98 2.30 -5.48
C ASN A 93 -19.17 3.61 -5.33
N ALA A 94 -17.84 3.56 -5.40
CA ALA A 94 -17.00 4.76 -5.34
C ALA A 94 -17.13 5.62 -6.59
N ALA A 95 -17.38 4.99 -7.75
CA ALA A 95 -17.67 5.69 -9.00
C ALA A 95 -19.03 6.41 -8.99
N GLN A 96 -20.00 5.93 -8.18
CA GLN A 96 -21.35 6.48 -8.11
C GLN A 96 -21.48 7.64 -7.11
N THR A 97 -20.65 7.69 -6.08
CA THR A 97 -20.72 8.71 -5.02
C THR A 97 -19.79 9.91 -5.27
N GLY A 98 -18.86 9.84 -6.22
CA GLY A 98 -17.98 10.97 -6.59
C GLY A 98 -16.99 11.42 -5.51
N ASP A 99 -17.08 10.87 -4.30
CA ASP A 99 -16.39 11.36 -3.09
C ASP A 99 -15.10 10.59 -2.75
N GLY A 100 -14.80 9.52 -3.47
CA GLY A 100 -13.64 8.68 -3.21
C GLY A 100 -12.40 9.14 -3.95
N CYS A 101 -11.52 9.90 -3.30
CA CYS A 101 -10.14 10.01 -3.79
C CYS A 101 -9.54 8.61 -3.87
N SER A 102 -9.07 8.27 -5.08
CA SER A 102 -8.28 7.08 -5.30
C SER A 102 -6.83 7.36 -4.93
N TYR A 103 -6.07 6.33 -4.60
CA TYR A 103 -4.68 6.48 -4.23
C TYR A 103 -3.80 5.53 -5.03
N ARG A 104 -2.62 6.02 -5.42
CA ARG A 104 -1.50 5.20 -5.88
C ARG A 104 -0.46 5.15 -4.77
N TYR A 105 0.18 4.01 -4.63
CA TYR A 105 1.24 3.77 -3.67
C TYR A 105 2.52 3.47 -4.42
N GLU A 106 3.59 4.15 -4.06
CA GLU A 106 4.92 3.97 -4.65
C GLU A 106 5.92 3.87 -3.51
N ALA A 107 6.65 2.77 -3.41
CA ALA A 107 7.61 2.52 -2.33
C ALA A 107 8.88 1.84 -2.85
N ALA A 108 9.97 2.06 -2.13
CA ALA A 108 11.25 1.38 -2.37
C ALA A 108 11.63 0.56 -1.13
N ARG A 109 12.28 -0.58 -1.35
CA ARG A 109 12.82 -1.41 -0.29
C ARG A 109 13.79 -0.56 0.51
N MET A 110 13.56 -0.47 1.81
CA MET A 110 14.55 0.10 2.70
C MET A 110 15.69 -0.90 2.74
N GLY A 111 16.83 -0.52 2.16
CA GLY A 111 18.02 -1.35 2.20
C GLY A 111 18.29 -1.75 3.64
N GLY A 112 18.43 -3.06 3.87
CA GLY A 112 19.32 -3.49 4.93
C GLY A 112 20.68 -2.97 4.51
N GLY A 113 21.13 -1.86 5.11
CA GLY A 113 22.55 -1.63 5.22
C GLY A 113 23.13 -2.91 5.77
N ALA A 114 23.83 -3.65 4.91
CA ALA A 114 24.75 -4.65 5.38
C ALA A 114 25.81 -3.87 6.15
N SER A 115 25.98 -4.23 7.43
CA SER A 115 27.04 -3.81 8.37
C SER A 115 27.09 -2.35 8.77
#